data_AF-A0A956LDV2-F1
#
_entry.id   AF-A0A956LDV2-F1
#
_cell.length_a   1.000
_cell.length_b   1.000
_cell.length_c   1.000
_cell.angle_alpha   90.00
_cell.angle_beta   90.00
_cell.angle_gamma   90.00
#
_symmetry.space_group_name_H-M   'P 1'
#
loop_
_entity.id
_entity.type
_entity.pdbx_description
1 polymer ?
#
loop_
_entity_poly.entity_id
_entity_poly.type
_entity_poly.pdbx_seq_one_letter_code
_entity_poly.pdbx_strand_id
1 'polypeptide(L)'
;MPGLTWGDLNVDLLLVDEAAMFKNLWGVVKSWGDIPKWIGNSQPSARAWQFDFRAAAVRRRNGGTGIVLATATPWKNGPGEAYSMINYIDDQAWTRLGIDDPYQFVDQFVRIEQREYIDQSSFNPTEGPAVVGFQNLDILRTVVLRYGEFRTAEEVGLALPEPKIQQV
;
A
#
# COMPACT_ATOMS: atom_id res chain seq x y z
N MET A 1 25.77 -27.46 -0.98
CA MET A 1 26.16 -26.64 -2.14
C MET A 1 26.05 -25.19 -1.71
N PRO A 2 27.03 -24.31 -1.98
CA PRO A 2 26.78 -22.88 -1.80
C PRO A 2 25.74 -22.51 -2.85
N GLY A 3 24.49 -22.32 -2.39
CA GLY A 3 23.40 -21.95 -3.28
C GLY A 3 23.60 -20.52 -3.77
N LEU A 4 23.23 -20.25 -5.02
CA LEU A 4 23.17 -18.91 -5.58
C LEU A 4 22.29 -18.03 -4.68
N THR A 5 22.86 -16.96 -4.12
CA THR A 5 22.14 -16.02 -3.26
C THR A 5 21.68 -14.80 -4.04
N TRP A 6 20.74 -14.02 -3.48
CA TRP A 6 20.29 -12.77 -4.08
C TRP A 6 21.43 -11.79 -4.37
N GLY A 7 22.44 -11.74 -3.48
CA GLY A 7 23.59 -10.85 -3.62
C GLY A 7 24.43 -11.16 -4.87
N ASP A 8 24.47 -12.43 -5.29
CA ASP A 8 25.27 -12.91 -6.41
C ASP A 8 24.63 -12.57 -7.77
N LEU A 9 23.31 -12.35 -7.79
CA LEU A 9 22.54 -12.10 -9.03
C LEU A 9 22.79 -10.73 -9.66
N ASN A 10 23.32 -9.76 -8.89
CA ASN A 10 23.56 -8.39 -9.34
C ASN A 10 22.36 -7.73 -10.03
N VAL A 11 21.16 -7.96 -9.50
CA VAL A 11 19.92 -7.38 -10.05
C VAL A 11 19.94 -5.85 -9.99
N ASP A 12 19.63 -5.23 -11.13
CA ASP A 12 19.52 -3.79 -11.36
C ASP A 12 18.11 -3.37 -11.80
N LEU A 13 17.17 -4.31 -11.96
CA LEU A 13 15.76 -3.99 -12.24
C LEU A 13 14.83 -5.03 -11.61
N LEU A 14 13.81 -4.56 -10.92
CA LEU A 14 12.70 -5.38 -10.42
C LEU A 14 11.41 -4.97 -11.09
N LEU A 15 10.87 -5.86 -11.92
CA LEU A 15 9.53 -5.80 -12.47
C LEU A 15 8.64 -6.75 -11.68
N VAL A 16 7.65 -6.20 -10.98
CA VAL A 16 6.78 -6.97 -10.09
C VAL A 16 5.35 -6.91 -10.59
N ASP A 17 4.87 -8.05 -11.07
CA ASP A 17 3.46 -8.24 -11.36
C ASP A 17 2.67 -8.56 -10.07
N GLU A 18 1.38 -8.24 -10.08
CA GLU A 18 0.48 -8.35 -8.93
C GLU A 18 1.05 -7.73 -7.64
N ALA A 19 1.57 -6.51 -7.76
CA ALA A 19 2.22 -5.79 -6.66
C ALA A 19 1.33 -5.59 -5.42
N ALA A 20 0.00 -5.64 -5.59
CA ALA A 20 -0.97 -5.67 -4.50
C ALA A 20 -0.72 -6.80 -3.48
N MET A 21 0.03 -7.86 -3.82
CA MET A 21 0.43 -8.91 -2.89
C MET A 21 1.45 -8.46 -1.83
N PHE A 22 2.10 -7.31 -2.02
CA PHE A 22 3.14 -6.76 -1.14
C PHE A 22 2.68 -5.49 -0.41
N LYS A 23 1.40 -5.15 -0.46
CA LYS A 23 0.84 -3.89 0.07
C LYS A 23 0.90 -3.69 1.59
N ASN A 24 1.21 -4.74 2.35
CA ASN A 24 1.24 -4.71 3.83
C ASN A 24 2.68 -4.64 4.35
N LEU A 25 3.42 -3.57 4.03
CA LEU A 25 4.80 -3.39 4.53
C LEU A 25 4.81 -2.89 5.99
N TRP A 26 3.89 -1.99 6.32
CA TRP A 26 3.84 -1.34 7.63
C TRP A 26 2.63 -1.82 8.43
N GLY A 27 2.87 -2.16 9.69
CA GLY A 27 1.81 -2.46 10.65
C GLY A 27 1.48 -1.21 11.44
N VAL A 28 0.26 -0.70 11.32
CA VAL A 28 -0.20 0.59 11.91
C VAL A 28 -0.39 0.50 13.45
N VAL A 29 0.12 -0.54 14.11
CA VAL A 29 -0.51 -1.09 15.33
C VAL A 29 0.02 -0.56 16.65
N LYS A 30 1.29 -0.17 16.74
CA LYS A 30 1.91 -0.15 18.07
C LYS A 30 1.75 1.14 18.87
N SER A 31 1.36 2.26 18.27
CA SER A 31 1.37 3.56 18.98
C SER A 31 0.00 4.11 19.39
N TRP A 32 -1.12 3.58 18.89
CA TRP A 32 -2.47 4.15 19.14
C TRP A 32 -3.27 3.48 20.29
N GLY A 33 -2.69 2.50 20.97
CA GLY A 33 -3.39 1.71 21.98
C GLY A 33 -4.38 0.73 21.35
N ASP A 34 -5.45 1.25 20.76
CA ASP A 34 -6.45 0.50 20.01
C ASP A 34 -6.27 0.71 18.51
N ILE A 35 -6.35 -0.39 17.74
CA ILE A 35 -6.24 -0.36 16.29
C ILE A 35 -7.55 0.20 15.72
N PRO A 36 -7.54 1.34 15.00
CA PRO A 36 -8.77 1.87 14.41
C PRO A 36 -9.41 0.84 13.48
N LYS A 37 -10.72 0.66 13.58
CA LYS A 37 -11.46 -0.21 12.68
C LYS A 37 -11.29 0.29 11.24
N TRP A 38 -11.10 -0.65 10.30
CA TRP A 38 -10.98 -0.39 8.85
C TRP A 38 -9.71 0.35 8.38
N ILE A 39 -8.65 0.41 9.20
CA ILE A 39 -7.36 1.01 8.79
C ILE A 39 -6.48 0.09 7.92
N GLY A 40 -6.85 -1.18 7.79
CA GLY A 40 -6.11 -2.21 7.05
C GLY A 40 -5.48 -3.26 7.97
N ASN A 41 -4.49 -3.99 7.45
CA ASN A 41 -3.82 -5.05 8.21
C ASN A 41 -2.89 -4.47 9.27
N SER A 42 -2.98 -5.08 10.44
CA SER A 42 -2.25 -4.70 11.64
C SER A 42 -0.78 -5.19 11.59
N GLN A 43 -0.51 -6.32 10.95
CA GLN A 43 0.83 -6.91 10.92
C GLN A 43 1.52 -6.75 9.57
N PRO A 44 2.81 -6.37 9.56
CA PRO A 44 3.63 -6.45 8.36
C PRO A 44 3.65 -7.87 7.79
N SER A 45 3.56 -7.99 6.46
CA SER A 45 3.72 -9.27 5.77
C SER A 45 5.21 -9.62 5.66
N ALA A 46 5.58 -10.85 6.02
CA ALA A 46 6.94 -11.35 5.82
C ALA A 46 7.37 -11.27 4.34
N ARG A 47 6.41 -11.45 3.42
CA ARG A 47 6.64 -11.32 1.98
C ARG A 47 6.88 -9.86 1.58
N ALA A 48 6.14 -8.91 2.16
CA ALA A 48 6.33 -7.48 1.94
C ALA A 48 7.74 -7.04 2.41
N TRP A 49 8.17 -7.48 3.59
CA TRP A 49 9.52 -7.23 4.10
C TRP A 49 10.63 -7.79 3.20
N GLN A 50 10.48 -9.03 2.74
CA GLN A 50 11.46 -9.62 1.82
C GLN A 50 11.53 -8.84 0.51
N PHE A 51 10.40 -8.34 0.02
CA PHE A 51 10.38 -7.49 -1.16
C PHE A 51 11.04 -6.14 -0.91
N ASP A 52 10.78 -5.50 0.24
CA ASP A 52 11.42 -4.23 0.60
C ASP A 52 12.95 -4.33 0.61
N PHE A 53 13.51 -5.37 1.23
CA PHE A 53 14.96 -5.58 1.25
C PHE A 53 15.55 -5.74 -0.16
N ARG A 54 14.85 -6.47 -1.04
CA ARG A 54 15.29 -6.64 -2.43
C ARG A 54 15.17 -5.33 -3.21
N ALA A 55 14.09 -4.59 -3.01
CA ALA A 55 13.86 -3.30 -3.64
C ALA A 55 14.92 -2.27 -3.19
N ALA A 56 15.23 -2.19 -1.90
CA ALA A 56 16.27 -1.33 -1.36
C ALA A 56 17.67 -1.68 -1.92
N ALA A 57 17.97 -2.97 -2.11
CA ALA A 57 19.23 -3.40 -2.71
C ALA A 57 19.35 -2.94 -4.18
N VAL A 58 18.27 -3.01 -4.95
CA VAL A 58 18.22 -2.55 -6.35
C VAL A 58 18.28 -1.02 -6.42
N ARG A 59 17.47 -0.30 -5.62
CA ARG A 59 17.51 1.16 -5.54
C ARG A 59 18.91 1.66 -5.20
N ARG A 60 19.59 1.07 -4.21
CA ARG A 60 20.96 1.45 -3.83
C ARG A 60 21.94 1.33 -5.01
N ARG A 61 21.79 0.32 -5.86
CA ARG A 61 22.66 0.12 -7.04
C ARG A 61 22.37 1.14 -8.14
N ASN A 62 21.12 1.54 -8.33
CA ASN A 62 20.70 2.43 -9.42
C ASN A 62 20.47 3.89 -8.98
N GLY A 63 21.07 4.33 -7.87
CA GLY A 63 20.92 5.70 -7.38
C GLY A 63 19.49 6.09 -7.00
N GLY A 64 18.69 5.14 -6.52
CA GLY A 64 17.31 5.35 -6.05
C GLY A 64 16.22 4.81 -6.98
N THR A 65 16.56 4.14 -8.08
CA THR A 65 15.60 3.71 -9.12
C THR A 65 15.63 2.20 -9.39
N GLY A 66 14.86 1.73 -10.37
CA GLY A 66 14.89 0.33 -10.84
C GLY A 66 13.82 -0.57 -10.24
N ILE A 67 12.73 0.00 -9.73
CA ILE A 67 11.56 -0.73 -9.25
C ILE A 67 10.34 -0.34 -10.08
N VAL A 68 9.67 -1.33 -10.66
CA VAL A 68 8.45 -1.15 -11.45
C VAL A 68 7.38 -2.10 -10.92
N LEU A 69 6.23 -1.56 -10.59
CA LEU A 69 5.09 -2.29 -10.03
C LEU A 69 3.96 -2.32 -11.05
N ALA A 70 3.41 -3.50 -11.32
CA ALA A 70 2.21 -3.69 -12.11
C ALA A 70 1.11 -4.29 -11.22
N THR A 71 -0.08 -3.69 -11.25
CA THR A 71 -1.25 -4.22 -10.53
C THR A 71 -2.55 -3.63 -11.07
N ALA A 72 -3.58 -4.45 -11.15
CA ALA A 72 -4.92 -4.03 -11.56
C ALA A 72 -5.64 -3.23 -10.46
N THR A 73 -5.33 -3.50 -9.19
CA THR A 73 -5.95 -2.82 -8.04
C THR A 73 -4.86 -2.37 -7.08
N PRO A 74 -4.39 -1.13 -7.19
CA PRO A 74 -3.27 -0.67 -6.38
C PRO A 74 -3.62 -0.64 -4.88
N TRP A 75 -4.87 -0.31 -4.55
CA TRP A 75 -5.36 -0.25 -3.17
C TRP A 75 -6.75 -0.90 -3.09
N LYS A 76 -6.97 -1.68 -2.03
CA LYS A 76 -8.26 -2.27 -1.66
C LYS A 76 -8.76 -1.83 -0.28
N ASN A 77 -7.88 -1.71 0.72
CA ASN A 77 -8.30 -1.70 2.14
C ASN A 77 -7.83 -0.49 2.96
N GLY A 78 -7.03 0.42 2.41
CA GLY A 78 -6.64 1.62 3.14
C GLY A 78 -5.44 2.37 2.57
N PRO A 79 -5.22 3.60 3.05
CA PRO A 79 -4.18 4.49 2.57
C PRO A 79 -2.76 3.95 2.85
N GLY A 80 -2.58 3.14 3.90
CA GLY A 80 -1.28 2.51 4.21
C GLY A 80 -0.76 1.59 3.09
N GLU A 81 -1.65 1.09 2.22
CA GLU A 81 -1.27 0.32 1.03
C GLU A 81 -0.59 1.22 -0.01
N ALA A 82 -1.11 2.44 -0.22
CA ALA A 82 -0.49 3.44 -1.11
C ALA A 82 0.87 3.88 -0.56
N TYR A 83 0.98 4.08 0.76
CA TYR A 83 2.27 4.37 1.41
C TYR A 83 3.31 3.28 1.10
N SER A 84 2.94 2.02 1.32
CA SER A 84 3.83 0.87 1.09
C SER A 84 4.27 0.76 -0.37
N MET A 85 3.35 0.88 -1.33
CA MET A 85 3.67 0.77 -2.75
C MET A 85 4.61 1.88 -3.23
N ILE A 86 4.33 3.13 -2.85
CA ILE A 86 5.19 4.25 -3.21
C ILE A 86 6.57 4.12 -2.55
N ASN A 87 6.64 3.65 -1.30
CA ASN A 87 7.90 3.40 -0.60
C ASN A 87 8.78 2.35 -1.29
N TYR A 88 8.20 1.36 -1.97
CA TYR A 88 8.98 0.42 -2.78
C TYR A 88 9.62 1.09 -3.98
N ILE A 89 8.95 2.07 -4.59
CA ILE A 89 9.45 2.76 -5.79
C ILE A 89 10.51 3.79 -5.39
N ASP A 90 10.20 4.61 -4.39
CA ASP A 90 11.03 5.71 -3.91
C ASP A 90 10.87 5.85 -2.39
N ASP A 91 11.89 5.44 -1.65
CA ASP A 91 11.89 5.43 -0.18
C ASP A 91 12.02 6.83 0.45
N GLN A 92 12.15 7.87 -0.37
CA GLN A 92 12.21 9.27 0.06
C GLN A 92 10.96 10.06 -0.37
N ALA A 93 10.00 9.43 -1.06
CA ALA A 93 8.78 10.08 -1.54
C ALA A 93 7.98 10.77 -0.43
N TRP A 94 7.82 10.08 0.70
CA TRP A 94 7.05 10.59 1.83
C TRP A 94 7.87 11.53 2.71
N THR A 95 9.16 11.24 2.93
CA THR A 95 10.07 12.12 3.69
C THR A 95 10.17 13.52 3.08
N ARG A 96 10.13 13.64 1.73
CA ARG A 96 10.07 14.95 1.06
C ARG A 96 8.81 15.76 1.35
N LEU A 97 7.77 15.14 1.89
CA LEU A 97 6.53 15.78 2.34
C LEU A 97 6.49 15.97 3.87
N GLY A 98 7.59 15.70 4.57
CA GLY A 98 7.66 15.75 6.03
C GLY A 98 7.02 14.55 6.71
N ILE A 99 6.88 13.43 6.00
CA ILE A 99 6.29 12.18 6.51
C ILE A 99 7.41 11.13 6.61
N ASP A 100 7.94 10.97 7.81
CA ASP A 100 9.07 10.10 8.12
C ASP A 100 8.63 8.72 8.61
N ASP A 101 7.38 8.60 9.05
CA ASP A 101 6.82 7.32 9.50
C ASP A 101 5.37 7.09 9.05
N PRO A 102 4.90 5.83 9.01
CA PRO A 102 3.54 5.50 8.62
C PRO A 102 2.43 6.10 9.51
N TYR A 103 2.71 6.46 10.75
CA TYR A 103 1.73 7.10 11.64
C TYR A 103 1.50 8.55 11.24
N GLN A 104 2.56 9.28 10.90
CA GLN A 104 2.43 10.63 10.33
C GLN A 104 1.63 10.58 9.02
N PHE A 105 1.84 9.55 8.20
CA PHE A 105 1.03 9.36 7.00
C PHE A 105 -0.46 9.15 7.33
N VAL A 106 -0.76 8.33 8.35
CA VAL A 106 -2.12 8.11 8.82
C VAL A 106 -2.75 9.42 9.32
N ASP A 107 -2.05 10.15 10.17
CA ASP A 107 -2.50 11.44 10.72
C ASP A 107 -2.80 12.45 9.60
N GLN A 108 -1.93 12.53 8.59
CA GLN A 108 -2.07 13.49 7.50
C GLN A 108 -3.16 13.15 6.48
N PHE A 109 -3.47 11.87 6.23
CA PHE A 109 -4.36 11.48 5.12
C PHE A 109 -5.61 10.71 5.55
N VAL A 110 -5.71 10.30 6.81
CA VAL A 110 -6.80 9.44 7.31
C VAL A 110 -7.59 10.17 8.36
N ARG A 111 -8.91 10.20 8.19
CA ARG A 111 -9.82 10.74 9.19
C ARG A 111 -10.27 9.61 10.10
N ILE A 112 -9.86 9.67 11.36
CA ILE A 112 -10.25 8.72 12.41
C ILE A 112 -11.21 9.43 13.37
N GLU A 113 -12.37 8.83 13.62
CA GLU A 113 -13.37 9.32 14.58
C GLU A 113 -13.80 8.18 15.51
N GLN A 114 -14.28 8.50 16.70
CA GLN A 114 -14.97 7.53 17.57
C GLN A 114 -16.31 7.15 16.93
N ARG A 115 -16.54 5.85 16.74
CA ARG A 115 -17.78 5.31 16.17
C ARG A 115 -18.23 4.10 16.97
N GLU A 116 -19.54 3.94 17.05
CA GLU A 116 -20.15 2.70 17.46
C GLU A 116 -20.08 1.70 16.29
N TYR A 117 -19.51 0.53 16.53
CA TYR A 117 -19.45 -0.57 15.57
C TYR A 117 -19.71 -1.90 16.26
N ILE A 118 -20.14 -2.89 15.48
CA ILE A 118 -20.31 -4.25 15.99
C ILE A 118 -18.94 -4.91 16.02
N ASP A 119 -18.49 -5.31 17.20
CA ASP A 119 -17.30 -6.14 17.32
C ASP A 119 -17.57 -7.52 16.69
N GLN A 120 -16.70 -7.94 15.78
CA GLN A 120 -16.87 -9.18 15.03
C GLN A 120 -16.65 -10.43 15.91
N SER A 121 -16.01 -10.28 17.06
CA SER A 121 -15.73 -11.39 17.98
C SER A 121 -16.87 -11.59 18.97
N SER A 122 -17.37 -10.51 19.58
CA SER A 122 -18.42 -10.55 20.60
C SER A 122 -19.83 -10.28 20.09
N PHE A 123 -19.99 -9.79 18.86
CA PHE A 123 -21.25 -9.33 18.25
C PHE A 123 -21.99 -8.26 19.06
N ASN A 124 -21.31 -7.62 20.00
CA ASN A 124 -21.86 -6.53 20.80
C ASN A 124 -21.53 -5.17 20.16
N PRO A 125 -22.44 -4.18 20.28
CA PRO A 125 -22.11 -2.79 20.00
C PRO A 125 -20.97 -2.35 20.91
N THR A 126 -19.91 -1.82 20.31
CA THR A 126 -18.74 -1.28 21.01
C THR A 126 -18.40 0.06 20.39
N GLU A 127 -17.99 1.02 21.22
CA GLU A 127 -17.47 2.31 20.76
C GLU A 127 -15.95 2.25 20.67
N GLY A 128 -15.39 2.74 19.56
CA GLY A 128 -13.95 2.80 19.38
C GLY A 128 -13.53 3.61 18.16
N PRO A 129 -12.21 3.84 17.98
CA PRO A 129 -11.69 4.57 16.84
C PRO A 129 -11.97 3.82 15.54
N ALA A 130 -12.45 4.54 14.53
CA ALA A 130 -12.76 4.01 13.21
C ALA A 130 -12.32 4.97 12.11
N VAL A 131 -11.81 4.42 11.00
CA VAL A 131 -11.58 5.19 9.79
C VAL A 131 -12.92 5.56 9.17
N VAL A 132 -13.22 6.85 9.12
CA VAL A 132 -14.48 7.39 8.58
C VAL A 132 -14.30 8.05 7.22
N GLY A 133 -13.06 8.24 6.78
CA GLY A 133 -12.77 8.85 5.49
C GLY A 133 -11.30 9.24 5.35
N PHE A 134 -11.04 10.03 4.31
CA PHE A 134 -9.73 10.55 3.97
C PHE A 134 -9.74 12.07 3.99
N GLN A 135 -8.57 12.64 4.25
CA GLN A 135 -8.32 14.08 4.19
C GLN A 135 -7.08 14.35 3.34
N ASN A 136 -6.89 15.60 2.89
CA ASN A 136 -5.74 16.01 2.06
C ASN A 136 -5.58 15.16 0.78
N LEU A 137 -6.71 14.79 0.16
CA LEU A 137 -6.77 13.92 -1.01
C LEU A 137 -6.12 14.53 -2.26
N ASP A 138 -6.08 15.85 -2.35
CA ASP A 138 -5.41 16.60 -3.40
C ASP A 138 -3.89 16.33 -3.41
N ILE A 139 -3.26 16.38 -2.24
CA ILE A 139 -1.84 16.06 -2.06
C ILE A 139 -1.63 14.57 -2.34
N LEU A 140 -2.42 13.70 -1.73
CA LEU A 140 -2.30 12.25 -1.91
C LEU A 140 -2.40 11.85 -3.38
N ARG A 141 -3.39 12.40 -4.09
CA ARG A 141 -3.60 12.14 -5.52
C ARG A 141 -2.43 12.65 -6.36
N THR A 142 -1.86 13.81 -6.02
CA THR A 142 -0.69 14.36 -6.74
C THR A 142 0.52 13.44 -6.62
N VAL A 143 0.79 12.90 -5.44
CA VAL A 143 1.90 11.95 -5.23
C VAL A 143 1.62 10.65 -5.98
N VAL A 144 0.41 10.10 -5.82
CA VAL A 144 0.01 8.86 -6.48
C VAL A 144 0.12 8.95 -7.99
N LEU A 145 -0.36 10.03 -8.60
CA LEU A 145 -0.30 10.23 -10.05
C LEU A 145 1.10 10.61 -10.56
N ARG A 146 2.01 11.03 -9.68
CA ARG A 146 3.43 11.22 -10.04
C ARG A 146 4.15 9.88 -10.23
N TYR A 147 3.83 8.90 -9.39
CA TYR A 147 4.51 7.59 -9.39
C TYR A 147 3.75 6.50 -10.13
N GLY A 148 2.46 6.69 -10.40
CA GLY A 148 1.59 5.69 -11.00
C GLY A 148 0.82 6.23 -12.19
N GLU A 149 0.75 5.41 -13.23
CA GLU A 149 -0.17 5.60 -14.35
C GLU A 149 -1.36 4.65 -14.18
N PHE A 150 -2.58 5.18 -14.27
CA PHE A 150 -3.81 4.41 -14.17
C PHE A 150 -4.51 4.50 -15.51
N ARG A 151 -4.83 3.33 -16.06
CA ARG A 151 -5.54 3.22 -17.33
C ARG A 151 -6.77 2.35 -17.16
N THR A 152 -7.90 2.83 -17.66
CA THR A 152 -9.11 2.02 -17.77
C THR A 152 -9.05 1.16 -19.03
N ALA A 153 -9.88 0.11 -19.09
CA ALA A 153 -10.03 -0.71 -20.28
C ALA A 153 -10.48 0.11 -21.50
N GLU A 154 -11.35 1.10 -21.29
CA GLU A 154 -11.83 2.02 -22.33
C GLU A 154 -10.69 2.88 -22.90
N GLU A 155 -9.83 3.43 -22.04
CA GLU A 155 -8.70 4.29 -22.44
C GLU A 155 -7.66 3.57 -23.29
N VAL A 156 -7.52 2.26 -23.13
CA VAL A 156 -6.58 1.43 -23.91
C VAL A 156 -7.24 0.69 -25.08
N GLY A 157 -8.52 0.96 -25.35
CA GLY A 157 -9.26 0.33 -26.44
C GLY A 157 -9.52 -1.17 -26.26
N LEU A 158 -9.58 -1.64 -25.01
CA LEU A 158 -9.86 -3.04 -24.71
C LEU A 158 -11.37 -3.30 -24.84
N ALA A 159 -11.75 -4.22 -25.74
CA ALA A 159 -13.14 -4.66 -25.85
C ALA A 159 -13.50 -5.57 -24.66
N LEU A 160 -14.27 -5.04 -23.71
CA LEU A 160 -14.79 -5.81 -22.59
C LEU A 160 -16.10 -6.51 -22.97
N PRO A 161 -16.32 -7.76 -22.52
CA PRO A 161 -17.59 -8.45 -22.71
C PRO A 161 -18.69 -7.78 -21.87
N GLU A 162 -19.92 -7.74 -22.40
CA GLU A 162 -21.06 -7.22 -21.65
C GLU A 162 -21.40 -8.12 -20.45
N PRO A 163 -21.56 -7.55 -19.24
CA PRO A 163 -21.89 -8.33 -18.05
C PRO A 163 -23.31 -8.92 -18.17
N LYS A 164 -23.40 -10.25 -18.26
CA LYS A 164 -24.68 -10.97 -18.18
C LYS A 164 -25.09 -11.12 -16.72
N ILE A 165 -25.99 -10.26 -16.25
CA ILE A 165 -26.60 -10.39 -14.93
C ILE A 165 -27.64 -11.51 -14.98
N GLN A 166 -27.31 -12.68 -14.45
CA GLN A 166 -28.31 -13.68 -14.08
C GLN A 166 -28.72 -13.43 -12.63
N GLN A 167 -29.91 -12.88 -12.42
CA GLN A 167 -30.55 -12.95 -11.11
C GLN A 167 -31.00 -14.40 -10.90
N VAL A 168 -30.44 -15.04 -9.87
CA VAL A 168 -30.88 -16.35 -9.34
C VAL A 168 -31.83 -16.09 -8.19
#